data_AF-A0A3B1AT94-F1
#
_entry.id   AF-A0A3B1AT94-F1
#
_cell.length_a   1.000
_cell.length_b   1.000
_cell.length_c   1.000
_cell.angle_alpha   90.00
_cell.angle_beta   90.00
_cell.angle_gamma   90.00
#
_symmetry.space_group_name_H-M   'P 1'
#
loop_
_entity.id
_entity.type
_entity.pdbx_description
1 polymer ?
#
loop_
_entity_poly.entity_id
_entity_poly.type
_entity_poly.pdbx_seq_one_letter_code
_entity_poly.pdbx_strand_id
1 'polypeptide(L)' 'SGLGPKRRQTLLKQFGGLQEVARAGVEDLARVPGISKQLAQRVYDVFHVDE' A
#
# COMPACT_ATOMS: atom_id res chain seq x y z
N SER A 1 2.21 -8.45 12.98
CA SER A 1 1.71 -8.97 11.68
C SER A 1 1.52 -7.84 10.68
N GLY A 2 2.61 -7.25 10.20
CA GLY A 2 2.58 -6.03 9.37
C GLY A 2 3.05 -6.26 7.93
N LEU A 3 3.08 -5.19 7.15
CA LEU A 3 3.64 -5.19 5.81
C LEU A 3 5.16 -5.43 5.89
N GLY A 4 5.62 -6.64 5.53
CA GLY A 4 7.04 -6.98 5.55
C GLY A 4 7.89 -6.13 4.59
N PRO A 5 9.23 -6.08 4.77
CA PRO A 5 10.11 -5.20 4.00
C PRO A 5 10.05 -5.45 2.49
N LYS A 6 9.90 -6.71 2.06
CA LYS A 6 9.75 -7.08 0.64
C LYS A 6 8.52 -6.42 0.00
N ARG A 7 7.37 -6.48 0.68
CA ARG A 7 6.11 -5.90 0.18
C ARG A 7 6.16 -4.37 0.16
N ARG A 8 6.76 -3.75 1.18
CA ARG A 8 7.03 -2.30 1.19
C ARG A 8 7.87 -1.88 -0.01
N GLN A 9 8.96 -2.60 -0.29
CA GLN A 9 9.82 -2.29 -1.41
C GLN A 9 9.09 -2.46 -2.75
N THR A 10 8.24 -3.48 -2.90
CA THR A 10 7.41 -3.66 -4.10
C THR A 10 6.45 -2.50 -4.31
N LEU A 11 5.75 -2.05 -3.25
CA LEU A 11 4.86 -0.88 -3.33
C LEU A 11 5.64 0.37 -3.76
N LEU A 12 6.76 0.66 -3.11
CA LEU A 12 7.59 1.83 -3.46
C LEU A 12 8.09 1.77 -4.91
N LYS A 13 8.46 0.58 -5.41
CA LYS A 13 8.88 0.39 -6.81
C LYS A 13 7.73 0.54 -7.81
N GLN A 14 6.54 0.08 -7.46
CA GLN A 14 5.36 0.16 -8.33
C GLN A 14 4.82 1.59 -8.45
N PHE A 15 4.73 2.29 -7.33
CA PHE A 15 4.16 3.64 -7.27
C PHE A 15 5.21 4.75 -7.46
N GLY A 16 6.50 4.43 -7.38
CA GLY A 16 7.58 5.41 -7.58
C GLY A 16 7.95 6.22 -6.35
N GLY A 17 7.39 5.90 -5.17
CA GLY A 17 7.76 6.54 -3.91
C GLY A 17 6.69 6.43 -2.85
N LEU A 18 7.00 6.88 -1.63
CA LEU A 18 6.07 6.81 -0.50
C LEU A 18 4.87 7.75 -0.68
N GLN A 19 5.08 8.93 -1.29
CA GLN A 19 4.01 9.89 -1.55
C GLN A 19 2.94 9.31 -2.48
N GLU A 20 3.37 8.62 -3.54
CA GLU A 20 2.44 8.00 -4.48
C GLU A 20 1.76 6.77 -3.89
N VAL A 21 2.44 5.99 -3.03
CA VAL A 21 1.79 4.93 -2.23
C VAL A 21 0.72 5.51 -1.31
N ALA A 22 0.99 6.67 -0.69
CA ALA A 22 0.04 7.33 0.20
C ALA A 22 -1.17 7.91 -0.53
N ARG A 23 -1.05 8.23 -1.82
CA ARG A 23 -2.16 8.69 -2.68
C ARG A 23 -2.91 7.56 -3.38
N ALA A 24 -2.34 6.35 -3.38
CA ALA A 24 -2.91 5.21 -4.07
C ALA A 24 -4.20 4.73 -3.37
N GLY A 25 -5.23 4.46 -4.16
CA GLY A 25 -6.47 3.87 -3.65
C GLY A 25 -6.29 2.41 -3.24
N VAL A 26 -7.21 1.91 -2.42
CA VAL A 26 -7.23 0.51 -1.96
C VAL A 26 -7.19 -0.48 -3.13
N GLU A 27 -7.92 -0.19 -4.21
CA GLU A 27 -7.96 -1.03 -5.41
C GLU A 27 -6.59 -1.08 -6.12
N ASP A 28 -5.88 0.05 -6.21
CA ASP A 28 -4.54 0.11 -6.83
C ASP A 28 -3.50 -0.61 -5.98
N LEU A 29 -3.54 -0.42 -4.66
CA LEU A 29 -2.69 -1.13 -3.71
C LEU A 29 -2.92 -2.65 -3.80
N ALA A 30 -4.16 -3.10 -4.00
CA ALA A 30 -4.52 -4.51 -4.14
C ALA A 30 -4.09 -5.12 -5.49
N ARG A 31 -3.82 -4.32 -6.52
CA ARG A 31 -3.26 -4.80 -7.80
C ARG A 31 -1.80 -5.23 -7.68
N VAL A 32 -1.10 -4.78 -6.63
CA VAL A 32 0.30 -5.11 -6.43
C VAL A 32 0.46 -6.59 -6.05
N PRO A 33 1.29 -7.37 -6.77
CA PRO A 33 1.47 -8.79 -6.49
C PRO A 33 1.88 -9.05 -5.04
N GLY A 34 1.13 -9.91 -4.36
CA GLY A 34 1.37 -10.27 -2.97
C GLY A 34 0.78 -9.29 -1.94
N ILE A 35 -0.03 -8.32 -2.38
CA ILE A 35 -0.89 -7.49 -1.54
C ILE A 35 -2.34 -7.98 -1.70
N SER A 36 -2.96 -8.39 -0.59
CA SER A 36 -4.38 -8.71 -0.58
C SER A 36 -5.22 -7.46 -0.34
N LYS A 37 -6.52 -7.49 -0.66
CA LYS A 37 -7.44 -6.37 -0.41
C LYS A 37 -7.47 -5.93 1.06
N GLN A 38 -7.42 -6.85 2.02
CA GLN A 38 -7.30 -6.51 3.45
C GLN A 38 -5.97 -5.85 3.81
N LEU A 39 -4.88 -6.20 3.12
CA LEU A 39 -3.58 -5.56 3.35
C LEU A 39 -3.54 -4.18 2.70
N ALA A 40 -4.11 -4.05 1.50
CA ALA A 40 -4.29 -2.78 0.82
C ALA A 40 -5.11 -1.81 1.66
N GLN A 41 -6.23 -2.25 2.23
CA GLN A 41 -7.04 -1.43 3.14
C GLN A 41 -6.20 -0.94 4.32
N ARG A 42 -5.50 -1.83 5.03
CA ARG A 42 -4.64 -1.42 6.15
C ARG A 42 -3.53 -0.45 5.76
N VAL A 43 -2.99 -0.56 4.54
CA VAL A 43 -1.99 0.37 4.04
C VAL A 43 -2.64 1.73 3.77
N TYR A 44 -3.81 1.74 3.13
CA TYR A 44 -4.59 2.96 2.91
C TYR A 44 -4.95 3.65 4.22
N ASP A 45 -5.48 2.90 5.19
CA ASP A 45 -5.86 3.41 6.52
C ASP A 45 -4.67 4.10 7.22
N VAL A 46 -3.46 3.54 7.11
CA VAL A 46 -2.24 4.15 7.70
C VAL A 46 -1.96 5.56 7.15
N PHE A 47 -2.36 5.86 5.91
CA PHE A 47 -2.15 7.16 5.29
C PHE A 47 -3.39 8.08 5.34
N HIS A 48 -4.57 7.55 5.66
CA HIS A 48 -5.86 8.27 5.62
C HIS A 48 -6.65 8.16 6.93
N VAL A 49 -5.99 7.90 8.07
CA VAL A 49 -6.64 7.71 9.37
C VAL A 49 -7.37 8.96 9.90
N ASP A 50 -7.18 10.12 9.27
CA ASP A 50 -7.72 11.42 9.69
C ASP A 50 -8.78 12.03 8.73
N GLU A 51 -9.35 11.26 7.78
CA GLU A 51 -10.51 11.68 6.98
C GLU A 51 -11.86 11.18 7.53
#